data_AF-A0A7Y5TSG2-F1
#
_entry.id   AF-A0A7Y5TSG2-F1
#
_cell.length_a   1.000
_cell.length_b   1.000
_cell.length_c   1.000
_cell.angle_alpha   90.00
_cell.angle_beta   90.00
_cell.angle_gamma   90.00
#
_symmetry.space_group_name_H-M   'P 1'
#
loop_
_entity.id
_entity.type
_entity.pdbx_description
1 polymer ?
#
loop_
_entity_poly.entity_id
_entity_poly.type
_entity_poly.pdbx_seq_one_letter_code
_entity_poly.pdbx_strand_id
1 'polypeptide(L)'
;MAPTDAFRRGVLTLDGPGQAWIRLVLPTALTSALGATIPLQFLTGDVTAQETGKPPAAFDPTTSTRVNLSKGTASLFIGGRAVPAVDQRAGDYTATMTIIVSSTKF
;
A
#
# COMPACT_ATOMS: atom_id res chain seq x y z
N MET A 1 -12.70 2.23 -0.89
CA MET A 1 -12.94 1.12 -1.84
C MET A 1 -12.31 -0.12 -1.22
N ALA A 2 -12.75 -1.35 -1.48
CA ALA A 2 -12.16 -2.49 -0.76
C ALA A 2 -10.75 -2.83 -1.31
N PRO A 3 -9.69 -2.86 -0.49
CA PRO A 3 -8.31 -3.14 -0.91
C PRO A 3 -8.11 -4.62 -1.30
N THR A 4 -9.13 -5.45 -1.08
CA THR A 4 -9.17 -6.85 -1.51
C THR A 4 -9.68 -7.04 -2.93
N ASP A 5 -10.12 -5.98 -3.63
CA ASP A 5 -10.51 -6.04 -5.04
C ASP A 5 -9.30 -6.42 -5.91
N ALA A 6 -9.36 -7.60 -6.52
CA ALA A 6 -8.25 -8.17 -7.28
C ALA A 6 -7.84 -7.35 -8.52
N PHE A 7 -8.74 -6.54 -9.08
CA PHE A 7 -8.47 -5.78 -10.30
C PHE A 7 -7.84 -4.40 -10.03
N ARG A 8 -7.83 -3.95 -8.78
CA ARG A 8 -7.54 -2.54 -8.43
C ARG A 8 -6.59 -2.40 -7.23
N ARG A 9 -5.77 -3.42 -6.98
CA ARG A 9 -4.83 -3.44 -5.86
C ARG A 9 -3.41 -3.79 -6.31
N GLY A 10 -2.44 -3.18 -5.65
CA GLY A 10 -1.10 -3.74 -5.53
C GLY A 10 -1.11 -4.85 -4.48
N VAL A 11 -0.35 -5.92 -4.71
CA VAL A 11 -0.10 -6.97 -3.73
C VAL A 11 1.41 -7.11 -3.56
N LEU A 12 1.89 -6.99 -2.33
CA LEU A 12 3.24 -7.38 -1.95
C LEU A 12 3.18 -8.53 -0.96
N THR A 13 3.95 -9.58 -1.20
CA THR A 13 4.14 -10.66 -0.24
C THR A 13 5.39 -10.40 0.59
N LEU A 14 5.24 -10.47 1.91
CA LEU A 14 6.31 -10.40 2.89
C LEU A 14 6.56 -11.79 3.44
N ASP A 15 7.83 -12.17 3.47
CA ASP A 15 8.29 -13.46 3.98
C ASP A 15 9.52 -13.24 4.88
N GLY A 16 9.70 -14.13 5.85
CA GLY A 16 10.81 -14.07 6.81
C GLY A 16 10.49 -14.74 8.15
N PRO A 17 11.49 -14.85 9.04
CA PRO A 17 11.28 -15.44 10.36
C PRO A 17 10.65 -14.44 11.33
N GLY A 18 9.80 -14.93 12.24
CA GLY A 18 9.39 -14.16 13.42
C GLY A 18 8.29 -13.12 13.16
N GLN A 19 8.51 -11.90 13.65
CA GLN A 19 7.57 -10.78 13.52
C GLN A 19 8.27 -9.64 12.78
N ALA A 20 7.50 -8.91 11.97
CA ALA A 20 7.93 -7.69 11.33
C ALA A 20 6.98 -6.53 11.66
N TRP A 21 7.54 -5.33 11.72
CA TRP A 21 6.81 -4.08 11.76
C TRP A 21 6.89 -3.41 10.40
N ILE A 22 5.74 -2.99 9.88
CA ILE A 22 5.59 -2.40 8.55
C ILE A 22 5.00 -1.00 8.71
N ARG A 23 5.60 -0.04 8.02
CA ARG A 23 5.06 1.31 7.85
C ARG A 23 5.17 1.71 6.38
N LEU A 24 4.25 2.55 5.91
CA LEU A 24 4.22 3.02 4.54
C LEU A 24 4.46 4.52 4.48
N VAL A 25 5.22 4.94 3.46
CA VAL A 25 5.24 6.34 3.02
C VAL A 25 4.53 6.37 1.67
N LEU A 26 3.31 6.93 1.69
CA LEU A 26 2.43 6.97 0.54
C LEU A 26 2.66 8.26 -0.26
N PRO A 27 2.79 8.18 -1.60
CA PRO A 27 2.90 9.37 -2.44
C PRO A 27 1.56 10.12 -2.48
N THR A 28 1.58 11.44 -2.64
CA THR A 28 0.37 12.26 -2.73
C THR A 28 -0.09 12.52 -4.16
N ALA A 29 0.73 12.22 -5.16
CA ALA A 29 0.41 12.38 -6.56
C ALA A 29 1.22 11.42 -7.44
N LEU A 30 0.65 11.04 -8.58
CA LEU A 30 1.38 10.49 -9.72
C LEU A 30 1.94 11.64 -10.57
N THR A 31 3.11 11.46 -11.17
CA THR A 31 3.75 12.42 -12.07
C THR A 31 4.01 11.78 -13.43
N SER A 32 3.84 12.56 -14.49
CA SER A 32 4.28 12.20 -15.85
C SER A 32 5.66 12.77 -16.16
N ALA A 33 6.31 12.25 -17.19
CA ALA A 33 7.61 12.75 -17.68
C ALA A 33 7.57 14.23 -18.11
N LEU A 34 6.39 14.78 -18.41
CA LEU A 34 6.18 16.16 -18.84
C LEU A 34 5.69 17.07 -17.70
N GLY A 35 5.68 16.59 -16.46
CA GLY A 35 5.37 17.38 -15.27
C GLY A 35 3.88 17.49 -14.92
N ALA A 36 2.97 16.92 -15.72
CA ALA A 36 1.56 16.82 -15.32
C ALA A 36 1.41 15.87 -14.11
N THR A 37 0.49 16.20 -13.20
CA THR A 37 0.23 15.44 -11.97
C THR A 37 -1.18 14.87 -11.94
N ILE A 38 -1.37 13.76 -11.23
CA ILE A 38 -2.68 13.23 -10.83
C ILE A 38 -2.67 13.03 -9.31
N PRO A 39 -3.52 13.73 -8.54
CA PRO A 39 -3.63 13.52 -7.10
C PRO A 39 -3.96 12.07 -6.74
N LEU A 40 -3.29 11.57 -5.70
CA LEU A 40 -3.58 10.29 -5.07
C LEU A 40 -4.23 10.52 -3.71
N GLN A 41 -5.30 9.78 -3.45
CA GLN A 41 -6.02 9.78 -2.17
C GLN A 41 -5.97 8.37 -1.57
N PHE A 42 -5.61 8.31 -0.30
CA PHE A 42 -5.63 7.08 0.50
C PHE A 42 -6.51 7.30 1.72
N LEU A 43 -7.44 6.38 1.95
CA LEU A 43 -8.36 6.38 3.07
C LEU A 43 -8.04 5.23 4.03
N THR A 44 -8.58 5.32 5.24
CA THR A 44 -8.58 4.20 6.17
C THR A 44 -9.20 2.97 5.51
N GLY A 45 -8.44 1.87 5.52
CA GLY A 45 -8.87 0.64 4.86
C GLY A 45 -8.45 0.54 3.39
N ASP A 46 -7.80 1.53 2.77
CA ASP A 46 -7.16 1.32 1.47
C ASP A 46 -5.86 0.51 1.58
N VAL A 47 -5.38 0.28 2.80
CA VAL A 47 -4.25 -0.62 3.08
C VAL A 47 -4.68 -1.69 4.07
N THR A 48 -4.44 -2.95 3.72
CA THR A 48 -4.67 -4.09 4.62
C THR A 48 -3.48 -5.03 4.61
N ALA A 49 -3.21 -5.64 5.77
CA ALA A 49 -2.28 -6.75 5.88
C ALA A 49 -3.06 -8.05 6.15
N GLN A 50 -2.61 -9.15 5.55
CA GLN A 50 -3.19 -10.47 5.75
C GLN A 50 -2.08 -11.45 6.07
N GLU A 51 -2.03 -11.92 7.31
CA GLU A 51 -1.17 -13.03 7.71
C GLU A 51 -1.75 -14.36 7.21
N THR A 52 -0.89 -15.34 6.95
CA THR A 52 -1.31 -16.71 6.59
C THR A 52 -2.29 -17.26 7.62
N GLY A 53 -3.45 -17.73 7.15
CA GLY A 53 -4.51 -18.30 7.98
C GLY A 53 -5.35 -17.27 8.76
N LYS A 54 -5.20 -15.97 8.48
CA LYS A 54 -6.01 -14.89 9.08
C LYS A 54 -6.77 -14.09 8.01
N PRO A 55 -7.90 -13.45 8.38
CA PRO A 55 -8.56 -12.49 7.51
C PRO A 55 -7.70 -11.22 7.33
N PRO A 56 -7.83 -10.50 6.20
CA PRO A 56 -7.21 -9.19 6.02
C PRO A 56 -7.68 -8.20 7.09
N ALA A 57 -6.75 -7.41 7.62
CA ALA A 57 -7.03 -6.36 8.59
C ALA A 57 -6.50 -5.00 8.10
N ALA A 58 -7.34 -3.98 8.18
CA ALA A 58 -6.97 -2.60 7.85
C ALA A 58 -6.08 -2.02 8.94
N PHE A 59 -5.15 -1.15 8.55
CA PHE A 59 -4.32 -0.38 9.49
C PHE A 59 -4.07 1.03 8.95
N ASP A 60 -3.66 1.94 9.83
CA ASP A 60 -3.20 3.27 9.42
C ASP A 60 -1.78 3.15 8.82
N PRO A 61 -1.61 3.41 7.52
CA PRO A 61 -0.34 3.24 6.83
C PRO A 61 0.77 4.18 7.32
N THR A 62 0.41 5.30 7.97
CA THR A 62 1.37 6.26 8.51
C THR A 62 2.01 5.78 9.81
N THR A 63 1.44 4.74 10.43
CA THR A 63 1.90 4.12 11.67
C THR A 63 2.48 2.73 11.44
N SER A 64 3.34 2.28 12.35
CA SER A 64 3.90 0.94 12.32
C SER A 64 2.85 -0.11 12.72
N THR A 65 2.51 -1.04 11.82
CA THR A 65 1.68 -2.22 12.12
C THR A 65 2.54 -3.47 12.22
N ARG A 66 2.14 -4.42 13.07
CA ARG A 66 2.86 -5.68 13.25
C ARG A 66 2.24 -6.79 12.40
N VAL A 67 3.07 -7.57 11.72
CA VAL A 67 2.70 -8.84 11.10
C VAL A 67 3.51 -9.99 11.69
N ASN A 68 2.86 -11.13 11.85
CA ASN A 68 3.50 -12.39 12.23
C ASN A 68 3.82 -13.23 11.00
N LEU A 69 5.11 -13.50 10.79
CA LEU A 69 5.64 -14.31 9.69
C LEU A 69 6.08 -15.70 10.16
N SER A 70 6.07 -16.00 11.47
CA SER A 70 6.42 -17.32 12.00
C SER A 70 5.51 -18.47 11.53
N LYS A 71 4.35 -18.14 10.95
CA LYS A 71 3.37 -19.12 10.44
C LYS A 71 3.25 -19.12 8.92
N GLY A 72 4.17 -18.46 8.21
CA GLY A 72 4.16 -18.31 6.76
C GLY A 72 4.27 -16.84 6.35
N THR A 73 3.76 -16.49 5.18
CA THR A 73 3.87 -15.12 4.64
C THR A 73 2.80 -14.19 5.19
N ALA A 74 3.01 -12.88 5.01
CA ALA A 74 1.96 -11.87 5.10
C ALA A 74 1.81 -11.16 3.75
N SER A 75 0.57 -10.97 3.29
CA SER A 75 0.27 -10.18 2.10
C SER A 75 -0.12 -8.76 2.50
N LEU A 76 0.51 -7.77 1.89
CA LEU A 76 0.14 -6.36 1.98
C LEU A 76 -0.65 -5.99 0.73
N PHE A 77 -1.90 -5.62 0.93
CA PHE A 77 -2.79 -5.13 -0.12
C PHE A 77 -2.90 -3.62 -0.05
N ILE A 78 -2.67 -2.98 -1.19
CA ILE A 78 -2.56 -1.53 -1.29
C ILE A 78 -3.49 -1.06 -2.41
N GLY A 79 -4.51 -0.33 -2.01
CA GLY A 79 -5.39 0.42 -2.89
C GLY A 79 -4.98 1.88 -2.94
N GLY A 80 -5.97 2.76 -3.02
CA GLY A 80 -5.80 4.18 -3.25
C GLY A 80 -6.56 4.61 -4.50
N ARG A 81 -6.87 5.90 -4.58
CA ARG A 81 -7.65 6.48 -5.67
C ARG A 81 -6.85 7.56 -6.37
N ALA A 82 -6.65 7.39 -7.66
CA ALA A 82 -6.22 8.47 -8.54
C ALA A 82 -7.42 9.35 -8.92
N VAL A 83 -7.26 10.67 -8.85
CA VAL A 83 -8.32 11.64 -9.15
C VAL A 83 -7.87 12.55 -10.30
N PRO A 84 -7.93 12.08 -11.56
CA PRO A 84 -7.53 12.89 -12.72
C PRO A 84 -8.48 14.07 -12.94
N ALA A 85 -7.94 15.18 -13.46
CA ALA A 85 -8.75 16.30 -13.94
C ALA A 85 -9.55 15.93 -15.21
N VAL A 86 -10.57 16.72 -15.56
CA VAL A 86 -11.40 16.47 -16.75
C VAL A 86 -10.57 16.55 -18.03
N ASP A 87 -9.59 17.44 -18.07
CA ASP A 87 -8.63 17.66 -19.14
C ASP A 87 -7.27 17.00 -18.87
N GLN A 88 -7.23 15.98 -18.00
CA GLN A 88 -6.00 15.24 -17.73
C GLN A 88 -5.47 14.64 -19.03
N ARG A 89 -4.26 15.06 -19.41
CA ARG A 89 -3.58 14.53 -20.58
C ARG A 89 -3.38 13.02 -20.47
N ALA A 90 -3.74 12.27 -21.51
CA ALA A 90 -3.46 10.85 -21.61
C ALA A 90 -1.94 10.57 -21.61
N GLY A 91 -1.54 9.49 -20.95
CA GLY A 91 -0.15 9.05 -20.87
C GLY A 91 0.16 8.33 -19.56
N ASP A 92 1.43 7.99 -19.37
CA ASP A 92 1.90 7.30 -18.18
C ASP A 92 2.14 8.27 -17.03
N TYR A 93 1.66 7.88 -15.85
CA TYR A 93 1.89 8.59 -14.60
C TYR A 93 2.39 7.59 -13.57
N THR A 94 3.44 7.95 -12.85
CA THR A 94 4.08 7.06 -11.88
C THR A 94 4.29 7.78 -10.55
N ALA A 95 4.36 7.01 -9.46
CA ALA A 95 4.81 7.51 -8.17
C ALA A 95 5.57 6.39 -7.45
N THR A 96 6.44 6.78 -6.53
CA THR A 96 7.13 5.84 -5.65
C THR A 96 6.41 5.79 -4.32
N MET A 97 6.15 4.57 -3.86
CA MET A 97 5.70 4.29 -2.50
C MET A 97 6.82 3.53 -1.78
N THR A 98 7.13 3.97 -0.56
CA THR A 98 8.17 3.35 0.25
C THR A 98 7.55 2.46 1.32
N ILE A 99 8.06 1.24 1.41
CA ILE A 99 7.67 0.26 2.43
C ILE A 99 8.84 0.13 3.39
N ILE A 100 8.61 0.48 4.64
CA ILE A 100 9.60 0.39 5.71
C ILE A 100 9.31 -0.89 6.48
N VAL A 101 10.29 -1.78 6.57
CA VAL A 101 10.18 -3.07 7.26
C VAL A 101 11.27 -3.19 8.31
N SER A 102 10.92 -3.66 9.51
CA SER A 102 11.88 -3.88 10.60
C SER A 102 11.48 -5.02 11.54
N SER A 103 12.45 -5.51 12.30
CA SER A 103 12.21 -6.47 13.40
C SER A 103 11.71 -5.80 14.69
N THR A 104 11.90 -4.49 14.83
CA THR A 104 11.49 -3.70 16.00
C THR A 104 10.58 -2.54 15.61
N LYS A 105 9.67 -2.17 16.51
CA LYS A 105 8.77 -1.03 16.29
C LYS A 105 9.57 0.28 16.25
N PHE A 106 9.17 1.17 15.34
CA PHE A 106 9.55 2.59 15.35
C PHE A 106 8.32 3.44 15.61
#